data_AF-A0A0F6NDG4-F1
#
_entry.id   AF-A0A0F6NDG4-F1
#
_cell.length_a   1.000
_cell.length_b   1.000
_cell.length_c   1.000
_cell.angle_alpha   90.00
_cell.angle_beta   90.00
_cell.angle_gamma   90.00
#
_symmetry.space_group_name_H-M   'P 1'
#
loop_
_entity.id
_entity.type
_entity.pdbx_description
1 polymer ?
#
loop_
_entity_poly.entity_id
_entity_poly.type
_entity_poly.pdbx_seq_one_letter_code
_entity_poly.pdbx_strand_id
1 'polypeptide(L)'
;ISNISYILAVFIGGLNAAEKIFCQVLNRILSAPQSFFDTHPKSRILDRLSNDVYNLDVELPDIFRTFLVQAFRVFATIVVISISTPISLAVIVPIAFVYYFAQRFYVATSRQLMRLESVSR
;
A
#
# COMPACT_ATOMS: atom_id res chain seq x y z
N ILE A 1 21.49 15.28 -7.08
CA ILE A 1 22.01 14.37 -6.03
C ILE A 1 20.95 14.04 -4.97
N SER A 2 20.32 15.01 -4.30
CA SER A 2 19.26 14.75 -3.30
C SER A 2 18.08 13.92 -3.85
N ASN A 3 17.64 14.17 -5.09
CA ASN A 3 16.54 13.41 -5.68
C ASN A 3 16.85 11.92 -5.91
N ILE A 4 18.11 11.59 -6.22
CA ILE A 4 18.52 10.21 -6.51
C ILE A 4 18.67 9.43 -5.20
N SER A 5 19.17 10.08 -4.14
CA SER A 5 19.37 9.46 -2.84
C SER A 5 18.07 8.98 -2.20
N TYR A 6 16.97 9.75 -2.24
CA TYR A 6 15.70 9.28 -1.66
C TYR A 6 15.09 8.13 -2.46
N ILE A 7 15.23 8.13 -3.80
CA ILE A 7 14.73 7.05 -4.65
C ILE A 7 15.47 5.76 -4.31
N LEU A 8 16.80 5.82 -4.23
CA LEU A 8 17.62 4.67 -3.88
C LEU A 8 17.31 4.16 -2.46
N ALA A 9 17.11 5.04 -1.49
CA ALA A 9 16.77 4.64 -0.12
C ALA A 9 15.42 3.91 -0.05
N VAL A 10 14.39 4.44 -0.73
CA VAL A 10 13.07 3.78 -0.80
C VAL A 10 13.15 2.46 -1.55
N PHE A 11 13.91 2.40 -2.64
CA PHE A 11 14.06 1.20 -3.45
C PHE A 11 14.81 0.08 -2.71
N ILE A 12 15.93 0.41 -2.06
CA ILE A 12 16.71 -0.55 -1.26
C ILE A 12 15.90 -1.01 -0.04
N GLY A 13 15.17 -0.10 0.62
CA GLY A 13 14.27 -0.45 1.70
C GLY A 13 13.13 -1.38 1.26
N GLY A 14 12.54 -1.10 0.09
CA GLY A 14 11.53 -1.93 -0.55
C GLY A 14 12.05 -3.33 -0.89
N LEU A 15 13.22 -3.43 -1.50
CA LEU A 15 13.87 -4.70 -1.84
C LEU A 15 14.18 -5.55 -0.61
N ASN A 16 14.73 -4.95 0.45
CA ASN A 16 15.01 -5.66 1.70
C ASN A 16 13.72 -6.15 2.38
N ALA A 17 12.64 -5.36 2.32
CA ALA A 17 11.35 -5.75 2.86
C ALA A 17 10.73 -6.91 2.05
N ALA A 18 10.77 -6.82 0.72
CA ALA A 18 10.35 -7.85 -0.22
C ALA A 18 11.06 -9.18 0.04
N GLU A 19 12.39 -9.17 0.11
CA GLU A 19 13.21 -10.37 0.38
C GLU A 19 12.82 -11.03 1.71
N LYS A 20 12.64 -10.21 2.76
CA LYS A 20 12.26 -10.72 4.08
C LYS A 20 10.87 -11.36 4.08
N ILE A 21 9.91 -10.77 3.38
CA ILE A 21 8.54 -11.31 3.26
C ILE A 21 8.58 -12.61 2.44
N PHE A 22 9.30 -12.63 1.32
CA PHE A 22 9.46 -13.82 0.48
C PHE A 22 10.04 -14.99 1.26
N CYS A 23 11.16 -14.78 1.98
CA CYS A 23 11.78 -15.80 2.81
C CYS A 23 10.85 -16.34 3.91
N GLN A 24 10.04 -15.47 4.53
CA GLN A 24 9.06 -15.89 5.53
C GLN A 24 7.94 -16.74 4.94
N VAL A 25 7.40 -16.34 3.78
CA VAL A 25 6.34 -17.09 3.10
C VAL A 25 6.86 -18.43 2.62
N LEU A 26 8.06 -18.47 2.02
CA LEU A 26 8.70 -19.71 1.57
C LEU A 26 8.90 -20.69 2.73
N ASN A 27 9.42 -20.21 3.87
CA ASN A 27 9.63 -21.06 5.05
C ASN A 27 8.30 -21.63 5.60
N ARG A 28 7.23 -20.83 5.58
CA ARG A 28 5.89 -21.29 6.00
C ARG A 28 5.30 -22.33 5.05
N ILE A 29 5.51 -22.19 3.74
CA ILE A 29 5.06 -23.17 2.75
C ILE A 29 5.85 -24.48 2.93
N LEU A 30 7.17 -24.41 3.10
CA LEU A 30 8.01 -25.59 3.31
C LEU A 30 7.71 -26.32 4.62
N SER A 31 7.24 -25.60 5.64
CA SER A 31 6.82 -26.17 6.93
C SER A 31 5.35 -26.64 6.94
N ALA A 32 4.62 -26.51 5.83
CA ALA A 32 3.22 -26.91 5.76
C ALA A 32 3.07 -28.44 5.74
N PRO A 33 2.01 -29.00 6.38
CA PRO A 33 1.77 -30.44 6.39
C PRO A 33 1.50 -30.97 4.98
N GLN A 34 1.89 -32.21 4.71
CA GLN A 34 1.73 -32.85 3.40
C GLN A 34 0.27 -32.82 2.89
N SER A 35 -0.71 -32.90 3.79
CA SER A 35 -2.14 -32.81 3.48
C SER A 35 -2.55 -31.49 2.78
N PHE A 36 -1.81 -30.40 3.00
CA PHE A 36 -2.00 -29.14 2.29
C PHE A 36 -1.66 -29.26 0.79
N PHE A 37 -0.59 -29.98 0.47
CA PHE A 37 -0.13 -30.20 -0.90
C PHE A 37 -0.91 -31.27 -1.65
N ASP A 38 -1.62 -32.15 -0.93
CA ASP A 38 -2.52 -33.15 -1.53
C ASP A 38 -3.88 -32.53 -1.90
N THR A 39 -4.31 -31.52 -1.14
CA THR A 39 -5.61 -30.85 -1.36
C THR A 39 -5.52 -29.74 -2.41
N HIS A 40 -4.34 -29.15 -2.62
CA HIS A 40 -4.12 -28.02 -3.55
C HIS A 40 -3.02 -28.39 -4.55
N PRO A 41 -3.31 -28.37 -5.87
CA PRO A 41 -2.28 -28.70 -6.85
C PRO A 41 -1.11 -27.74 -6.71
N LYS A 42 0.11 -28.29 -6.68
CA LYS A 42 1.36 -27.54 -6.48
C LYS A 42 1.51 -26.35 -7.45
N SER A 43 0.97 -26.48 -8.67
CA SER A 43 0.92 -25.41 -9.68
C SER A 43 0.12 -24.20 -9.21
N ARG A 44 -1.09 -24.38 -8.67
CA ARG A 44 -1.94 -23.27 -8.20
C ARG A 44 -1.32 -22.52 -7.02
N ILE A 45 -0.59 -23.23 -6.14
CA ILE A 45 0.14 -22.59 -5.03
C ILE A 45 1.27 -21.72 -5.59
N LEU A 46 2.02 -22.24 -6.56
CA LEU A 46 3.12 -21.52 -7.19
C LEU A 46 2.63 -20.29 -7.97
N ASP A 47 1.55 -20.43 -8.73
CA ASP A 47 0.95 -19.34 -9.53
C ASP A 47 0.43 -18.22 -8.64
N ARG A 48 -0.18 -18.56 -7.50
CA ARG A 48 -0.65 -17.58 -6.53
C ARG A 48 0.51 -16.89 -5.83
N LEU A 49 1.49 -17.66 -5.37
CA LEU A 49 2.69 -17.11 -4.73
C LEU A 49 3.45 -16.17 -5.69
N SER A 50 3.64 -16.56 -6.95
CA SER A 50 4.34 -15.74 -7.93
C SER A 50 3.62 -14.43 -8.20
N ASN A 51 2.28 -14.45 -8.30
CA ASN A 51 1.48 -13.23 -8.46
C ASN A 51 1.51 -12.35 -7.20
N ASP A 52 1.40 -12.95 -6.01
CA ASP A 52 1.43 -12.21 -4.75
C ASP A 52 2.80 -11.56 -4.53
N VAL A 53 3.91 -12.26 -4.84
CA VAL A 53 5.28 -11.72 -4.77
C VAL A 53 5.47 -10.59 -5.79
N TYR A 54 5.00 -10.75 -7.02
CA TYR A 54 5.07 -9.68 -8.03
C TYR A 54 4.36 -8.40 -7.57
N ASN A 55 3.16 -8.52 -7.00
CA ASN A 55 2.41 -7.37 -6.48
C ASN A 55 3.12 -6.71 -5.28
N LEU A 56 3.74 -7.51 -4.40
CA LEU A 56 4.52 -7.02 -3.27
C LEU A 56 5.82 -6.32 -3.68
N ASP A 57 6.48 -6.78 -4.74
CA ASP A 57 7.79 -6.28 -5.15
C ASP A 57 7.69 -5.06 -6.07
N VAL A 58 6.63 -4.99 -6.89
CA VAL A 58 6.48 -3.95 -7.93
C VAL A 58 5.41 -2.93 -7.56
N GLU A 59 4.18 -3.37 -7.26
CA GLU A 59 3.06 -2.45 -7.05
C GLU A 59 3.11 -1.78 -5.68
N LEU A 60 3.41 -2.54 -4.62
CA LEU A 60 3.38 -2.03 -3.25
C LEU A 60 4.39 -0.88 -3.01
N PRO A 61 5.66 -0.96 -3.47
CA PRO A 61 6.60 0.15 -3.30
C PRO A 61 6.18 1.40 -4.09
N ASP A 62 5.57 1.26 -5.26
CA ASP A 62 5.12 2.40 -6.07
C ASP A 62 3.92 3.11 -5.43
N ILE A 63 2.94 2.34 -4.93
CA ILE A 63 1.82 2.88 -4.15
C ILE A 63 2.34 3.59 -2.90
N PHE A 64 3.29 2.97 -2.18
CA PHE A 64 3.86 3.56 -0.96
C PHE A 64 4.62 4.85 -1.25
N ARG A 65 5.42 4.88 -2.32
CA ARG A 65 6.12 6.09 -2.78
C ARG A 65 5.13 7.20 -3.09
N THR A 66 4.10 6.91 -3.87
CA THR A 66 3.09 7.90 -4.26
C THR A 66 2.32 8.41 -3.03
N PHE A 67 1.95 7.52 -2.11
CA PHE A 67 1.32 7.87 -0.85
C PHE A 67 2.18 8.83 -0.02
N LEU A 68 3.47 8.53 0.16
CA LEU A 68 4.40 9.39 0.91
C LEU A 68 4.53 10.76 0.25
N VAL A 69 4.77 10.82 -1.05
CA VAL A 69 4.92 12.09 -1.78
C VAL A 69 3.67 12.95 -1.62
N GLN A 70 2.49 12.36 -1.78
CA GLN A 70 1.23 13.09 -1.64
C GLN A 70 0.95 13.51 -0.20
N ALA A 71 1.26 12.67 0.78
CA ALA A 71 1.12 13.02 2.19
C ALA A 71 2.01 14.21 2.57
N PHE A 72 3.29 14.19 2.17
CA PHE A 72 4.21 15.33 2.39
C PHE A 72 3.76 16.59 1.65
N ARG A 73 3.26 16.46 0.42
CA ARG A 73 2.76 17.59 -0.36
C ARG A 73 1.54 18.25 0.30
N VAL A 74 0.58 17.45 0.78
CA VAL A 74 -0.58 17.96 1.52
C VAL A 74 -0.14 18.62 2.81
N PHE A 75 0.75 17.98 3.58
CA PHE A 75 1.28 18.54 4.83
C PHE A 75 1.99 19.88 4.60
N ALA A 76 2.89 19.95 3.62
CA ALA A 76 3.59 21.18 3.26
C ALA A 76 2.62 22.29 2.83
N THR A 77 1.59 21.95 2.05
CA THR A 77 0.56 22.91 1.61
C THR A 77 -0.20 23.48 2.81
N ILE A 78 -0.59 22.63 3.77
CA ILE A 78 -1.26 23.07 5.00
C ILE A 78 -0.35 24.01 5.81
N VAL A 79 0.94 23.68 5.95
CA VAL A 79 1.91 24.52 6.68
C VAL A 79 2.08 25.88 6.00
N VAL A 80 2.25 25.92 4.69
CA VAL A 80 2.40 27.16 3.92
C VAL A 80 1.16 28.05 4.05
N ILE A 81 -0.04 27.49 3.92
CA ILE A 81 -1.29 28.23 4.07
C ILE A 81 -1.43 28.77 5.50
N SER A 82 -1.08 27.97 6.51
CA SER A 82 -1.15 28.36 7.92
C SER A 82 -0.25 29.56 8.24
N ILE A 83 0.95 29.60 7.66
CA ILE A 83 1.89 30.72 7.83
C ILE A 83 1.42 31.96 7.05
N SER A 84 0.94 31.77 5.81
CA SER A 84 0.56 32.88 4.94
C SER A 84 -0.71 33.58 5.39
N THR A 85 -1.72 32.85 5.87
CA THR A 85 -2.99 33.45 6.32
C THR A 85 -3.61 32.60 7.43
N PRO A 86 -3.34 32.89 8.72
CA PRO A 86 -3.81 32.06 9.84
C PRO A 86 -5.35 32.00 9.94
N ILE A 87 -6.07 33.03 9.45
CA ILE A 87 -7.55 33.03 9.40
C ILE A 87 -8.11 31.90 8.53
N SER A 88 -7.39 31.49 7.47
CA SER A 88 -7.85 30.45 6.53
C SER A 88 -7.92 29.06 7.17
N LEU A 89 -7.26 28.85 8.30
CA LEU A 89 -7.28 27.61 9.06
C LEU A 89 -8.71 27.26 9.54
N ALA A 90 -9.50 28.28 9.86
CA ALA A 90 -10.90 28.12 10.26
C ALA A 90 -11.76 27.47 9.16
N VAL A 91 -11.41 27.66 7.88
CA VAL A 91 -12.11 27.06 6.73
C VAL A 91 -11.57 25.65 6.42
N ILE A 92 -10.29 25.40 6.70
CA ILE A 92 -9.67 24.08 6.50
C ILE A 92 -10.26 23.04 7.45
N VAL A 93 -10.55 23.39 8.70
CA VAL A 93 -11.10 22.47 9.71
C VAL A 93 -12.42 21.81 9.26
N PRO A 94 -13.47 22.55 8.86
CA PRO A 94 -14.72 21.93 8.41
C PRO A 94 -14.53 21.12 7.11
N ILE A 95 -13.68 21.58 6.19
CA ILE A 95 -13.36 20.83 4.96
C ILE A 95 -12.67 19.50 5.30
N ALA A 96 -11.68 19.52 6.19
CA ALA A 96 -10.97 18.32 6.65
C ALA A 96 -11.93 17.33 7.34
N PHE A 97 -12.88 17.83 8.12
CA PHE A 97 -13.93 17.00 8.72
C PHE A 97 -14.77 16.31 7.63
N VAL A 98 -15.29 17.05 6.65
CA VAL A 98 -16.06 16.46 5.53
C VAL A 98 -15.21 15.44 4.76
N TYR A 99 -13.95 15.76 4.47
CA TYR A 99 -13.02 14.85 3.81
C TYR A 99 -12.80 13.56 4.61
N TYR A 100 -12.70 13.64 5.94
CA TYR A 100 -12.54 12.46 6.79
C TYR A 100 -13.75 11.53 6.70
N PHE A 101 -14.98 12.08 6.74
CA PHE A 101 -16.20 11.29 6.53
C PHE A 101 -16.23 10.69 5.13
N ALA A 102 -16.01 11.51 4.10
CA ALA A 102 -15.99 11.05 2.71
C ALA A 102 -14.95 9.94 2.49
N GLN A 103 -13.74 10.08 3.03
CA GLN A 103 -12.69 9.06 2.97
C GLN A 103 -13.12 7.77 3.65
N ARG A 104 -13.75 7.84 4.82
CA ARG A 104 -14.26 6.65 5.53
C ARG A 104 -15.32 5.91 4.71
N PHE A 105 -16.26 6.63 4.09
CA PHE A 105 -17.28 6.04 3.22
C PHE A 105 -16.65 5.47 1.95
N TYR A 106 -15.77 6.23 1.28
CA TYR A 106 -15.10 5.81 0.06
C TYR A 106 -14.31 4.52 0.26
N VAL A 107 -13.52 4.42 1.34
CA VAL A 107 -12.73 3.21 1.64
C VAL A 107 -13.64 2.02 1.95
N ALA A 108 -14.77 2.24 2.65
CA ALA A 108 -15.73 1.16 2.91
C ALA A 108 -16.34 0.62 1.61
N THR A 109 -16.83 1.53 0.75
CA THR A 109 -17.44 1.19 -0.54
C THR A 109 -16.43 0.57 -1.50
N SER A 110 -15.21 1.12 -1.59
CA SER A 110 -14.14 0.59 -2.45
C SER A 110 -13.78 -0.85 -2.08
N ARG A 111 -13.64 -1.16 -0.78
CA ARG A 111 -13.42 -2.54 -0.33
C ARG A 111 -14.57 -3.48 -0.68
N GLN A 112 -15.81 -3.00 -0.62
CA GLN A 112 -16.97 -3.80 -1.02
C GLN A 112 -16.98 -4.06 -2.53
N LEU A 113 -16.63 -3.06 -3.34
CA LEU A 113 -16.50 -3.19 -4.79
C LEU A 113 -15.42 -4.22 -5.17
N MET A 114 -14.22 -4.12 -4.58
CA MET A 114 -13.14 -5.09 -4.84
C MET A 114 -13.54 -6.53 -4.46
N ARG A 115 -14.37 -6.71 -3.42
CA ARG A 115 -14.93 -8.03 -3.08
C ARG A 115 -15.90 -8.53 -4.14
N LEU A 116 -16.81 -7.68 -4.62
CA LEU A 116 -17.75 -8.03 -5.69
C LEU A 116 -17.02 -8.41 -6.98
N GLU A 117 -16.00 -7.63 -7.36
CA GLU A 117 -15.15 -7.93 -8.51
C GLU A 117 -14.48 -9.31 -8.39
N SER A 118 -13.98 -9.66 -7.19
CA SER A 118 -13.36 -10.96 -6.93
C SER A 118 -14.32 -12.15 -6.92
N VAL A 119 -15.62 -11.92 -6.77
CA VAL A 119 -16.67 -12.98 -6.76
C VAL A 119 -17.31 -13.13 -8.14
N SER A 120 -17.35 -12.07 -8.95
CA SER A 120 -17.89 -12.12 -10.32
C SER A 120 -16.90 -12.68 -11.36
N ARG A 121 -15.63 -12.85 -10.98
CA ARG A 121 -14.52 -13.29 -11.83
C ARG A 121 -14.11 -14.72 -11.48
#